data_AF-A0A7W3N5A1-F1
#
_entry.id   AF-A0A7W3N5A1-F1
#
_cell.length_a   1.000
_cell.length_b   1.000
_cell.length_c   1.000
_cell.angle_alpha   90.00
_cell.angle_beta   90.00
_cell.angle_gamma   90.00
#
_symmetry.space_group_name_H-M   'P 1'
#
loop_
_entity.id
_entity.type
_entity.pdbx_description
1 polymer ?
#
loop_
_entity_poly.entity_id
_entity_poly.type
_entity_poly.pdbx_seq_one_letter_code
_entity_poly.pdbx_strand_id
1 'polypeptide(L)' 'MDAAERPEWAGKPVRQLTVGELTEALVYLEEREPADDALSRALAAQLAERTAAVC' A
#
# COMPACT_ATOMS: atom_id res chain seq x y z
N MET A 1 23.66 0.97 -7.79
CA MET A 1 22.41 0.46 -7.21
C MET A 1 21.30 1.12 -7.98
N ASP A 2 20.79 0.42 -8.99
CA ASP A 2 19.61 0.83 -9.74
C ASP A 2 18.54 1.21 -8.74
N ALA A 3 18.11 2.47 -8.79
CA ALA A 3 16.92 2.89 -8.08
C ALA A 3 15.79 2.07 -8.68
N ALA A 4 15.48 0.92 -8.05
CA ALA A 4 14.32 0.12 -8.40
C ALA A 4 13.17 1.10 -8.60
N GLU A 5 12.69 1.18 -9.84
CA GLU A 5 11.77 2.21 -10.32
C GLU A 5 10.68 2.37 -9.26
N ARG A 6 10.65 3.55 -8.63
CA ARG A 6 9.71 3.78 -7.52
C ARG A 6 8.32 3.58 -8.10
N PRO A 7 7.50 2.66 -7.55
CA PRO A 7 6.18 2.41 -8.10
C PRO A 7 5.37 3.70 -8.15
N GLU A 8 4.60 3.90 -9.22
CA GLU A 8 3.90 5.17 -9.48
C GLU A 8 2.96 5.57 -8.33
N TRP A 9 2.38 4.58 -7.64
CA TRP A 9 1.53 4.81 -6.48
C TRP A 9 2.28 5.36 -5.27
N ALA A 10 3.60 5.16 -5.15
CA ALA A 10 4.37 5.63 -3.98
C ALA A 10 4.54 7.16 -3.94
N GLY A 11 4.18 7.87 -5.01
CA GLY A 11 4.08 9.33 -5.02
C GLY A 11 2.72 9.86 -4.54
N LYS A 12 1.72 8.99 -4.37
CA LYS A 12 0.34 9.39 -4.06
C LYS A 12 0.10 9.42 -2.55
N PRO A 13 -0.71 10.37 -2.04
CA PRO A 13 -1.24 10.27 -0.68
C PRO A 13 -2.05 8.98 -0.52
N VAL A 14 -1.92 8.30 0.63
CA VAL A 14 -2.63 7.02 0.91
C VAL A 14 -4.14 7.12 0.65
N ARG A 15 -4.76 8.25 0.99
CA ARG A 15 -6.19 8.51 0.74
C ARG A 15 -6.60 8.57 -0.75
N GLN A 16 -5.64 8.64 -1.66
CA GLN A 16 -5.86 8.68 -3.11
C GLN A 16 -5.51 7.35 -3.79
N LEU A 17 -5.01 6.37 -3.04
CA LEU A 17 -4.75 5.04 -3.56
C LEU A 17 -6.06 4.31 -3.85
N THR A 18 -6.07 3.62 -4.98
CA THR A 18 -7.12 2.66 -5.32
C THR A 18 -6.96 1.38 -4.51
N VAL A 19 -8.00 0.54 -4.50
CA VAL A 19 -7.96 -0.80 -3.87
C VAL A 19 -6.80 -1.63 -4.43
N GLY A 20 -6.60 -1.61 -5.77
CA GLY A 20 -5.51 -2.33 -6.42
C GLY A 20 -4.14 -1.84 -5.98
N GLU A 21 -3.92 -0.53 -5.93
CA GLU A 21 -2.65 0.06 -5.48
C GLU A 21 -2.39 -0.18 -3.98
N LEU A 22 -3.44 -0.22 -3.14
CA LEU A 22 -3.30 -0.56 -1.73
C LEU A 22 -2.85 -2.02 -1.56
N THR A 23 -3.39 -2.95 -2.33
CA THR A 23 -2.95 -4.35 -2.34
C THR A 23 -1.53 -4.49 -2.86
N GLU A 24 -1.19 -3.82 -3.96
CA GLU A 24 0.17 -3.83 -4.52
C GLU A 24 1.19 -3.26 -3.53
N ALA A 25 0.85 -2.18 -2.82
CA ALA A 25 1.71 -1.59 -1.80
C ALA A 25 1.96 -2.54 -0.62
N LEU A 26 0.95 -3.31 -0.19
CA LEU A 26 1.12 -4.30 0.87
C LEU A 26 2.06 -5.43 0.47
N VAL A 27 1.91 -5.97 -0.75
CA VAL A 27 2.81 -7.01 -1.29
C VAL A 27 4.23 -6.46 -1.42
N TYR A 28 4.38 -5.24 -1.95
CA TYR A 28 5.67 -4.60 -2.09
C TYR A 28 6.41 -4.41 -0.76
N LEU A 29 5.68 -4.10 0.32
CA LEU A 29 6.25 -3.99 1.66
C LEU A 29 6.61 -5.36 2.24
N GLU A 30 5.76 -6.37 2.09
CA GLU A 30 6.03 -7.74 2.56
C GLU A 30 7.31 -8.32 1.94
N GLU A 31 7.56 -8.07 0.66
CA GLU A 31 8.76 -8.53 -0.04
C GLU A 31 10.05 -7.81 0.39
N ARG A 32 9.94 -6.60 0.94
CA ARG A 32 11.10 -5.72 1.21
C ARG A 32 11.42 -5.56 2.69
N GLU A 33 10.39 -5.48 3.53
CA GLU A 33 10.48 -5.22 4.96
C GLU A 33 9.41 -6.08 5.67
N PRO A 34 9.73 -7.33 6.07
CA PRO A 34 8.78 -8.25 6.69
C PRO A 34 8.42 -7.89 8.14
N ALA A 35 8.82 -6.72 8.64
CA ALA A 35 8.51 -6.24 9.98
C ALA A 35 7.19 -5.47 10.01
N ASP A 36 6.56 -5.47 11.18
CA ASP A 36 5.24 -4.88 11.47
C ASP A 36 5.25 -3.34 11.44
N ASP A 37 5.54 -2.78 10.26
CA ASP A 37 5.70 -1.35 10.06
C ASP A 37 4.35 -0.63 10.13
N ALA A 38 4.34 0.55 10.75
CA ALA A 38 3.15 1.38 10.89
C ALA A 38 2.50 1.71 9.53
N LEU A 39 3.29 1.75 8.45
CA LEU A 39 2.82 1.94 7.09
C LEU A 39 1.95 0.77 6.61
N SER A 40 2.38 -0.48 6.82
CA SER A 40 1.62 -1.67 6.42
C SER A 40 0.25 -1.72 7.11
N ARG A 41 0.21 -1.38 8.40
CA ARG A 41 -1.07 -1.28 9.16
C ARG A 41 -1.97 -0.17 8.64
N ALA A 42 -1.42 1.00 8.31
CA ALA A 42 -2.20 2.11 7.76
C ALA A 42 -2.80 1.76 6.38
N LEU A 43 -2.03 1.09 5.52
CA LEU A 43 -2.49 0.63 4.21
C LEU A 43 -3.59 -0.43 4.34
N ALA A 44 -3.41 -1.40 5.24
CA ALA A 44 -4.42 -2.43 5.51
C ALA A 44 -5.73 -1.84 6.04
N ALA A 45 -5.67 -0.85 6.94
CA ALA A 45 -6.87 -0.16 7.45
C ALA A 45 -7.60 0.60 6.33
N GLN A 46 -6.86 1.29 5.46
CA GLN A 46 -7.41 2.02 4.32
C GLN A 46 -8.00 1.11 3.24
N LEU A 47 -7.45 -0.09 3.07
CA LEU A 47 -8.02 -1.12 2.22
C LEU A 47 -9.35 -1.63 2.79
N ALA A 48 -9.38 -1.96 4.09
CA ALA A 48 -10.58 -2.43 4.78
C ALA A 48 -11.72 -1.40 4.73
N GLU A 49 -11.42 -0.11 4.92
CA GLU A 49 -12.40 0.98 4.81
C GLU A 49 -13.01 1.05 3.40
N ARG A 50 -12.18 0.97 2.35
CA ARG A 50 -12.65 1.04 0.96
C ARG A 50 -13.44 -0.18 0.54
N THR A 51 -13.03 -1.37 0.94
CA THR A 51 -13.77 -2.60 0.60
C THR A 51 -15.09 -2.67 1.36
N ALA A 52 -15.15 -2.20 2.61
CA ALA A 52 -16.39 -2.09 3.37
C ALA A 52 -17.38 -1.09 2.74
N ALA A 53 -16.91 -0.02 2.10
CA ALA A 53 -17.76 0.94 1.42
C ALA A 53 -18.39 0.42 0.10
N VAL A 54 -17.90 -0.70 -0.43
CA VAL A 54 -18.40 -1.30 -1.68
C VAL A 54 -19.42 -2.42 -1.41
N CYS A 55 -19.49 -2.93 -0.18
CA CYS A 55 -20.47 -3.92 0.28
C CYS A 55 -21.75 -3.26 0.81
#